data_AF-A0A7K6UNV1-F1
#
_entry.id   AF-A0A7K6UNV1-F1
#
_cell.length_a   1.000
_cell.length_b   1.000
_cell.length_c   1.000
_cell.angle_alpha   90.00
_cell.angle_beta   90.00
_cell.angle_gamma   90.00
#
_symmetry.space_group_name_H-M   'P 1'
#
loop_
_entity.id
_entity.type
_entity.pdbx_description
1 polymer ?
#
loop_
_entity_poly.entity_id
_entity_poly.type
_entity_poly.pdbx_seq_one_letter_code
_entity_poly.pdbx_strand_id
1 'polypeptide(L)'
;KFEFNPKDGIDNPALTLAEDMDGEGMGEPRFYLLSKGSEETFGFCLHEELGCQGHVIRQVELGGLAQRRGLQDGDRLLQVNGHFVEHMDHHRVVQKIKASGNQVLLAVLDGESYEAAKALGRDLSQLLPSDIRPRLCHITRDKSGFGFSVSGPEGVKGTFQLSVRQDGPADRAGVPPGSWLLELNGDSVRSYSHAQLARKLKQSGSKVTLLVASSSVEEFYRLRGLQVTATLADTSWLPFKARELHMVKGPDGYGFLLKEDDCSSGGTGQFLWDVDAGLPAEQAGMKEGDRLLAVNGESIEGLDHQQTVLRIRARDDQVTMLVIDPAGDQFYQSVGFGDPAWSHP
;
A
#
# COMPACT_ATOMS: atom_id res chain seq x y z
N LYS A 1 -4.36 1.86 -57.26
CA LYS A 1 -2.97 2.27 -57.52
C LYS A 1 -2.57 3.16 -56.37
N PHE A 2 -1.60 2.75 -55.57
CA PHE A 2 -1.07 3.54 -54.46
C PHE A 2 0.11 4.35 -55.03
N GLU A 3 0.08 5.68 -54.91
CA GLU A 3 1.16 6.56 -55.35
C GLU A 3 2.14 6.77 -54.20
N PHE A 4 3.41 6.40 -54.44
CA PHE A 4 4.52 6.50 -53.50
C PHE A 4 5.23 7.85 -53.70
N ASN A 5 5.23 8.70 -52.66
CA ASN A 5 5.96 9.97 -52.66
C ASN A 5 7.28 9.82 -51.87
N PRO A 6 8.45 9.80 -52.52
CA PRO A 6 9.74 9.58 -51.86
C PRO A 6 10.26 10.76 -51.01
N LYS A 7 9.48 11.85 -50.87
CA LYS A 7 9.83 12.99 -50.00
C LYS A 7 9.16 12.95 -48.63
N ASP A 8 8.09 12.16 -48.48
CA ASP A 8 7.43 11.94 -47.20
C ASP A 8 8.05 10.67 -46.62
N GLY A 9 9.01 10.84 -45.71
CA GLY A 9 9.69 9.73 -45.04
C GLY A 9 8.69 8.72 -44.51
N ILE A 10 9.01 7.43 -44.67
CA ILE A 10 8.18 6.34 -44.14
C ILE A 10 8.31 6.38 -42.62
N ASP A 11 7.29 6.91 -41.93
CA ASP A 11 7.14 6.70 -40.49
C ASP A 11 6.89 5.21 -40.28
N ASN A 12 7.95 4.50 -39.90
CA ASN A 12 7.92 3.09 -39.55
C ASN A 12 7.87 2.99 -38.01
N PRO A 13 6.70 2.83 -37.38
CA PRO A 13 6.61 2.68 -35.94
C PRO A 13 6.83 1.21 -35.56
N ALA A 14 8.02 0.69 -35.81
CA ALA A 14 8.46 -0.59 -35.25
C ALA A 14 9.96 -0.73 -35.45
N LEU A 15 10.65 -1.11 -34.35
CA LEU A 15 12.10 -1.20 -34.17
C LEU A 15 12.75 0.12 -33.72
N THR A 16 12.35 0.60 -32.54
CA THR A 16 13.39 0.89 -31.54
C THR A 16 14.12 -0.43 -31.32
N LEU A 17 15.20 -0.61 -32.06
CA LEU A 17 16.27 -1.51 -31.66
C LEU A 17 16.52 -1.19 -30.19
N ALA A 18 16.40 -2.20 -29.33
CA ALA A 18 16.95 -2.12 -28.00
C ALA A 18 18.43 -1.74 -28.21
N GLU A 19 18.73 -0.47 -28.01
CA GLU A 19 20.10 -0.04 -27.80
C GLU A 19 20.59 -0.91 -26.66
N ASP A 20 21.66 -1.65 -26.95
CA ASP A 20 22.33 -2.53 -26.01
C ASP A 20 22.50 -1.79 -24.69
N MET A 21 21.65 -2.13 -23.70
CA MET A 21 21.87 -1.77 -22.32
C MET A 21 23.02 -2.66 -21.83
N ASP A 22 24.23 -2.26 -22.22
CA ASP A 22 25.46 -2.73 -21.63
C ASP A 22 25.39 -2.51 -20.11
N GLY A 23 25.09 -3.56 -19.35
CA GLY A 23 25.60 -3.79 -18.00
C GLY A 23 25.27 -2.81 -16.86
N GLU A 24 24.39 -1.82 -17.02
CA GLU A 24 23.98 -0.95 -15.90
C GLU A 24 22.90 -1.64 -15.04
N GLY A 25 23.30 -2.23 -13.92
CA GLY A 25 22.40 -2.74 -12.87
C GLY A 25 22.42 -4.25 -12.63
N MET A 26 23.34 -5.00 -13.25
CA MET A 26 23.57 -6.39 -12.86
C MET A 26 24.04 -6.45 -11.39
N GLY A 27 23.27 -7.13 -10.54
CA GLY A 27 23.58 -7.26 -9.11
C GLY A 27 22.95 -6.25 -8.17
N GLU A 28 22.17 -5.29 -8.68
CA GLU A 28 21.45 -4.32 -7.83
C GLU A 28 19.95 -4.61 -7.76
N PRO A 29 19.29 -4.36 -6.60
CA PRO A 29 17.84 -4.48 -6.50
C PRO A 29 17.09 -3.51 -7.42
N ARG A 30 16.14 -4.03 -8.18
CA ARG A 30 15.23 -3.28 -9.05
C ARG A 30 13.88 -3.09 -8.39
N PHE A 31 13.25 -1.93 -8.64
CA PHE A 31 12.00 -1.54 -7.99
C PHE A 31 10.88 -1.37 -9.02
N TYR A 32 9.76 -2.06 -8.81
CA TYR A 32 8.62 -2.06 -9.72
C TYR A 32 7.34 -1.64 -9.00
N LEU A 33 6.82 -0.45 -9.32
CA LEU A 33 5.49 -0.03 -8.91
C LEU A 33 4.46 -0.54 -9.90
N LEU A 34 3.81 -1.66 -9.60
CA LEU A 34 2.76 -2.21 -10.44
C LEU A 34 1.42 -1.57 -10.07
N SER A 35 0.60 -1.28 -11.09
CA SER A 35 -0.75 -0.74 -10.91
C SER A 35 -1.70 -1.47 -11.84
N LYS A 36 -2.77 -2.02 -11.29
CA LYS A 36 -3.76 -2.85 -12.01
C LYS A 36 -5.16 -2.27 -11.90
N GLY A 37 -6.03 -2.59 -12.85
CA GLY A 37 -7.47 -2.40 -12.70
C GLY A 37 -8.08 -3.32 -11.63
N SER A 38 -9.36 -3.10 -11.31
CA SER A 38 -10.10 -3.92 -10.34
C SER A 38 -10.18 -5.40 -10.75
N GLU A 39 -10.36 -5.67 -12.04
CA GLU A 39 -10.51 -7.03 -12.60
C GLU A 39 -9.20 -7.61 -13.17
N GLU A 40 -8.12 -6.83 -13.19
CA GLU A 40 -6.82 -7.27 -13.68
C GLU A 40 -6.00 -7.94 -12.57
N THR A 41 -5.08 -8.82 -12.96
CA THR A 41 -4.01 -9.36 -12.09
C THR A 41 -2.72 -8.57 -12.32
N PHE A 42 -1.73 -8.72 -11.45
CA PHE A 42 -0.40 -8.13 -11.71
C PHE A 42 0.40 -8.87 -12.81
N GLY A 43 -0.08 -10.02 -13.29
CA GLY A 43 0.52 -10.77 -14.40
C GLY A 43 1.79 -11.55 -14.05
N PHE A 44 1.89 -12.08 -12.82
CA PHE A 44 2.97 -12.97 -12.40
C PHE A 44 2.48 -13.95 -11.32
N CYS A 45 3.18 -15.07 -11.17
CA CYS A 45 3.03 -15.99 -10.05
C CYS A 45 4.23 -15.87 -9.10
N LEU A 46 3.96 -16.03 -7.80
CA LEU A 46 5.01 -16.16 -6.79
C LEU A 46 5.13 -17.63 -6.42
N HIS A 47 6.33 -18.18 -6.46
CA HIS A 47 6.61 -19.56 -6.06
C HIS A 47 7.61 -19.63 -4.91
N GLU A 48 7.48 -20.68 -4.10
CA GLU A 48 8.51 -21.15 -3.18
C GLU A 48 9.03 -22.49 -3.73
N GLU A 49 10.32 -22.52 -4.09
CA GLU A 49 10.93 -23.67 -4.77
C GLU A 49 11.72 -24.52 -3.76
N LEU A 50 11.57 -25.85 -3.84
CA LEU A 50 12.26 -26.79 -2.95
C LEU A 50 13.78 -26.62 -3.03
N GLY A 51 14.41 -26.30 -1.91
CA GLY A 51 15.86 -26.10 -1.81
C GLY A 51 16.33 -24.68 -2.12
N CYS A 52 15.44 -23.77 -2.52
CA CYS A 52 15.72 -22.36 -2.69
C CYS A 52 15.18 -21.56 -1.50
N GLN A 53 16.02 -20.69 -0.92
CA GLN A 53 15.52 -19.70 0.05
C GLN A 53 14.85 -18.53 -0.69
N GLY A 54 13.83 -17.96 -0.04
CA GLY A 54 13.08 -16.79 -0.51
C GLY A 54 11.96 -17.13 -1.49
N HIS A 55 11.46 -16.10 -2.18
CA HIS A 55 10.33 -16.21 -3.10
C HIS A 55 10.73 -15.84 -4.53
N VAL A 56 10.28 -16.65 -5.48
CA VAL A 56 10.67 -16.57 -6.89
C VAL A 56 9.50 -16.07 -7.72
N ILE A 57 9.75 -15.08 -8.58
CA ILE A 57 8.82 -14.63 -9.60
C ILE A 57 8.86 -15.62 -10.76
N ARG A 58 7.70 -16.14 -11.16
CA ARG A 58 7.53 -17.11 -12.24
C ARG A 58 6.27 -16.82 -13.04
N GLN A 59 6.17 -17.41 -14.22
CA GLN A 59 4.96 -17.31 -15.06
C GLN A 59 4.57 -15.85 -15.30
N VAL A 60 5.54 -14.98 -15.56
CA VAL A 60 5.30 -13.60 -15.97
C VAL A 60 4.54 -13.63 -17.29
N GLU A 61 3.31 -13.12 -17.28
CA GLU A 61 2.39 -13.17 -18.40
C GLU A 61 2.93 -12.33 -19.58
N LEU A 62 2.96 -12.92 -20.77
CA LEU A 62 3.38 -12.23 -21.98
C LEU A 62 2.45 -11.05 -22.28
N GLY A 63 3.02 -9.86 -22.37
CA GLY A 63 2.29 -8.61 -22.53
C GLY A 63 1.56 -8.15 -21.27
N GLY A 64 1.69 -8.85 -20.12
CA GLY A 64 1.06 -8.51 -18.84
C GLY A 64 1.71 -7.32 -18.13
N LEU A 65 1.10 -6.87 -17.02
CA LEU A 65 1.56 -5.68 -16.28
C LEU A 65 3.00 -5.83 -15.76
N ALA A 66 3.31 -6.95 -15.12
CA ALA A 66 4.65 -7.29 -14.65
C ALA A 66 5.69 -7.22 -15.78
N GLN A 67 5.43 -7.89 -16.91
CA GLN A 67 6.37 -7.93 -18.02
C GLN A 67 6.60 -6.55 -18.64
N ARG A 68 5.53 -5.76 -18.83
CA ARG A 68 5.65 -4.40 -19.39
C ARG A 68 6.46 -3.46 -18.50
N ARG A 69 6.58 -3.77 -17.20
CA ARG A 69 7.46 -3.04 -16.28
C ARG A 69 8.87 -3.61 -16.21
N GLY A 70 9.14 -4.73 -16.89
CA GLY A 70 10.45 -5.36 -16.96
C GLY A 70 10.72 -6.39 -15.87
N LEU A 71 9.68 -6.86 -15.16
CA LEU A 71 9.81 -7.98 -14.23
C LEU A 71 10.03 -9.27 -15.02
N GLN A 72 10.93 -10.13 -14.55
CA GLN A 72 11.35 -11.32 -15.29
C GLN A 72 11.15 -12.62 -14.49
N ASP A 73 10.96 -13.72 -15.23
CA ASP A 73 10.96 -15.05 -14.64
C ASP A 73 12.33 -15.36 -14.03
N GLY A 74 12.35 -15.82 -12.78
CA GLY A 74 13.57 -16.08 -12.02
C GLY A 74 14.02 -14.93 -11.12
N ASP A 75 13.40 -13.75 -11.21
CA ASP A 75 13.62 -12.66 -10.26
C ASP A 75 13.24 -13.10 -8.84
N ARG A 76 14.01 -12.67 -7.84
CA ARG A 76 13.84 -12.98 -6.42
C ARG A 76 13.26 -11.80 -5.69
N LEU A 77 12.10 -12.01 -5.06
CA LEU A 77 11.39 -10.97 -4.34
C LEU A 77 12.06 -10.68 -3.00
N LEU A 78 12.50 -9.44 -2.80
CA LEU A 78 13.17 -8.99 -1.58
C LEU A 78 12.27 -8.10 -0.71
N GLN A 79 11.49 -7.20 -1.31
CA GLN A 79 10.53 -6.36 -0.57
C GLN A 79 9.16 -6.27 -1.22
N VAL A 80 8.13 -6.09 -0.38
CA VAL A 80 6.77 -5.70 -0.77
C VAL A 80 6.40 -4.45 0.02
N ASN A 81 6.13 -3.34 -0.68
CA ASN A 81 5.82 -2.02 -0.12
C ASN A 81 6.81 -1.59 0.98
N GLY A 82 8.11 -1.83 0.78
CA GLY A 82 9.18 -1.49 1.72
C GLY A 82 9.36 -2.45 2.90
N HIS A 83 8.55 -3.52 3.01
CA HIS A 83 8.78 -4.58 3.98
C HIS A 83 9.68 -5.66 3.36
N PHE A 84 10.76 -6.03 4.07
CA PHE A 84 11.62 -7.14 3.67
C PHE A 84 10.91 -8.48 3.86
N VAL A 85 10.91 -9.32 2.82
CA VAL A 85 10.08 -10.54 2.79
C VAL A 85 10.86 -11.84 2.62
N GLU A 86 12.19 -11.81 2.50
CA GLU A 86 12.99 -13.02 2.19
C GLU A 86 12.76 -14.17 3.20
N HIS A 87 12.58 -13.84 4.48
CA HIS A 87 12.41 -14.81 5.56
C HIS A 87 10.95 -15.00 5.99
N MET A 88 10.00 -14.42 5.25
CA MET A 88 8.59 -14.56 5.56
C MET A 88 8.03 -15.85 4.98
N ASP A 89 7.02 -16.41 5.63
CA ASP A 89 6.29 -17.54 5.06
C ASP A 89 5.63 -17.14 3.74
N HIS A 90 5.70 -18.03 2.74
CA HIS A 90 5.17 -17.76 1.40
C HIS A 90 3.72 -17.26 1.41
N HIS A 91 2.86 -17.88 2.22
CA HIS A 91 1.47 -17.46 2.35
C HIS A 91 1.32 -16.00 2.82
N ARG A 92 2.17 -15.58 3.78
CA ARG A 92 2.14 -14.24 4.35
C ARG A 92 2.59 -13.19 3.33
N VAL A 93 3.56 -13.54 2.46
CA VAL A 93 4.00 -12.66 1.36
C VAL A 93 2.91 -12.51 0.30
N VAL A 94 2.26 -13.61 -0.09
CA VAL A 94 1.11 -13.58 -0.99
C VAL A 94 -0.01 -12.70 -0.43
N GLN A 95 -0.32 -12.83 0.86
CA GLN A 95 -1.30 -11.98 1.53
C GLN A 95 -0.91 -10.50 1.50
N LYS A 96 0.37 -10.16 1.74
CA LYS A 96 0.84 -8.77 1.65
C LYS A 96 0.65 -8.19 0.24
N ILE A 97 0.96 -8.96 -0.81
CA ILE A 97 0.74 -8.51 -2.20
C ILE A 97 -0.75 -8.33 -2.48
N LYS A 98 -1.60 -9.30 -2.08
CA LYS A 98 -3.07 -9.20 -2.24
C LYS A 98 -3.66 -8.01 -1.48
N ALA A 99 -3.20 -7.78 -0.25
CA ALA A 99 -3.63 -6.68 0.61
C ALA A 99 -3.19 -5.30 0.12
N SER A 100 -2.28 -5.24 -0.86
CA SER A 100 -1.87 -3.98 -1.50
C SER A 100 -2.92 -3.43 -2.47
N GLY A 101 -3.98 -4.21 -2.75
CA GLY A 101 -5.08 -3.80 -3.61
C GLY A 101 -4.61 -3.64 -5.06
N ASN A 102 -4.82 -2.45 -5.62
CA ASN A 102 -4.53 -2.17 -7.02
C ASN A 102 -3.12 -1.64 -7.29
N GLN A 103 -2.33 -1.35 -6.26
CA GLN A 103 -0.95 -0.86 -6.41
C GLN A 103 0.00 -1.60 -5.48
N VAL A 104 1.12 -2.08 -6.00
CA VAL A 104 2.15 -2.74 -5.19
C VAL A 104 3.54 -2.31 -5.66
N LEU A 105 4.42 -1.98 -4.71
CA LEU A 105 5.83 -1.70 -4.94
C LEU A 105 6.65 -2.94 -4.58
N LEU A 106 7.26 -3.57 -5.58
CA LEU A 106 8.13 -4.73 -5.39
C LEU A 106 9.60 -4.30 -5.50
N ALA A 107 10.45 -4.81 -4.61
CA ALA A 107 11.90 -4.80 -4.82
C ALA A 107 12.35 -6.22 -5.13
N VAL A 108 13.06 -6.41 -6.24
CA VAL A 108 13.54 -7.72 -6.68
C VAL A 108 15.01 -7.68 -7.04
N LEU A 109 15.67 -8.83 -6.98
CA LEU A 109 17.03 -9.05 -7.45
C LEU A 109 17.02 -10.17 -8.48
N ASP A 110 17.83 -10.10 -9.53
CA ASP A 110 17.90 -11.20 -10.49
C ASP A 110 18.39 -12.50 -9.81
N GLY A 111 17.95 -13.64 -10.33
CA GLY A 111 18.23 -14.94 -9.72
C GLY A 111 19.72 -15.25 -9.59
N GLU A 112 20.53 -14.93 -10.60
CA GLU A 112 21.98 -15.18 -10.58
C GLU A 112 22.68 -14.39 -9.47
N SER A 113 22.36 -13.09 -9.38
CA SER A 113 22.92 -12.21 -8.36
C SER A 113 22.45 -12.56 -6.96
N TYR A 114 21.20 -13.01 -6.81
CA TYR A 114 20.70 -13.53 -5.55
C TYR A 114 21.50 -14.75 -5.09
N GLU A 115 21.66 -15.76 -5.95
CA GLU A 115 22.42 -16.97 -5.60
C GLU A 115 23.89 -16.65 -5.28
N ALA A 116 24.51 -15.75 -6.05
CA ALA A 116 25.87 -15.30 -5.78
C ALA A 116 25.98 -14.59 -4.41
N ALA A 117 25.03 -13.71 -4.08
CA ALA A 117 25.01 -13.02 -2.79
C ALA A 117 24.81 -13.99 -1.62
N LYS A 118 23.93 -15.00 -1.76
CA LYS A 118 23.70 -16.04 -0.75
C LYS A 118 24.91 -16.95 -0.56
N ALA A 119 25.57 -17.35 -1.64
CA ALA A 119 26.80 -18.14 -1.58
C ALA A 119 27.94 -17.41 -0.84
N LEU A 120 27.95 -16.07 -0.91
CA LEU A 120 28.88 -15.21 -0.18
C LEU A 120 28.43 -14.87 1.25
N GLY A 121 27.26 -15.37 1.70
CA GLY A 121 26.71 -15.07 3.02
C GLY A 121 26.35 -13.59 3.22
N ARG A 122 26.03 -12.87 2.14
CA ARG A 122 25.66 -11.46 2.22
C ARG A 122 24.26 -11.31 2.80
N ASP A 123 24.10 -10.28 3.62
CA ASP A 123 22.79 -9.83 4.09
C ASP A 123 22.13 -8.98 3.00
N LEU A 124 21.10 -9.55 2.37
CA LEU A 124 20.38 -8.92 1.26
C LEU A 124 19.59 -7.67 1.70
N SER A 125 19.27 -7.54 2.98
CA SER A 125 18.61 -6.35 3.51
C SER A 125 19.48 -5.10 3.39
N GLN A 126 20.82 -5.26 3.37
CA GLN A 126 21.78 -4.16 3.24
C GLN A 126 21.90 -3.64 1.80
N LEU A 127 21.39 -4.38 0.81
CA LEU A 127 21.31 -3.93 -0.58
C LEU A 127 20.13 -2.97 -0.80
N LEU A 128 19.23 -2.87 0.18
CA LEU A 128 18.00 -2.12 0.08
C LEU A 128 18.09 -0.82 0.87
N PRO A 129 17.41 0.24 0.41
CA PRO A 129 17.25 1.46 1.19
C PRO A 129 16.55 1.18 2.51
N SER A 130 17.01 1.84 3.58
CA SER A 130 16.50 1.66 4.95
C SER A 130 15.03 2.02 5.12
N ASP A 131 14.54 3.03 4.40
CA ASP A 131 13.13 3.42 4.38
C ASP A 131 12.77 4.00 3.01
N ILE A 132 11.67 3.50 2.44
CA ILE A 132 11.09 3.94 1.17
C ILE A 132 9.59 4.21 1.31
N ARG A 133 9.06 4.20 2.54
CA ARG A 133 7.63 4.35 2.76
C ARG A 133 7.35 5.83 3.06
N PRO A 134 6.49 6.51 2.28
CA PRO A 134 5.93 7.77 2.74
C PRO A 134 5.14 7.53 4.03
N ARG A 135 4.84 8.57 4.79
CA ARG A 135 4.04 8.46 6.02
C ARG A 135 2.71 9.16 5.85
N LEU A 136 1.67 8.51 6.34
CA LEU A 136 0.35 9.09 6.45
C LEU A 136 0.12 9.52 7.89
N CYS A 137 0.04 10.83 8.12
CA CYS A 137 -0.02 11.41 9.45
C CYS A 137 -1.34 12.14 9.67
N HIS A 138 -2.07 11.79 10.73
CA HIS A 138 -3.27 12.51 11.12
C HIS A 138 -3.01 13.42 12.32
N ILE A 139 -3.20 14.72 12.13
CA ILE A 139 -2.83 15.75 13.10
C ILE A 139 -4.09 16.44 13.60
N THR A 140 -4.30 16.42 14.91
CA THR A 140 -5.30 17.26 15.58
C THR A 140 -4.59 18.47 16.20
N ARG A 141 -4.97 19.68 15.80
CA ARG A 141 -4.36 20.90 16.33
C ARG A 141 -4.66 21.11 17.80
N ASP A 142 -3.74 21.72 18.53
CA ASP A 142 -3.96 22.22 19.88
C ASP A 142 -4.13 23.76 19.87
N LYS A 143 -4.05 24.39 21.04
CA LYS A 143 -4.16 25.86 21.20
C LYS A 143 -3.09 26.64 20.41
N SER A 144 -1.98 25.99 20.05
CA SER A 144 -0.85 26.54 19.31
C SER A 144 -0.85 26.17 17.82
N GLY A 145 -1.92 25.54 17.32
CA GLY A 145 -2.04 25.12 15.92
C GLY A 145 -1.61 23.66 15.70
N PHE A 146 -1.24 23.32 14.47
CA PHE A 146 -0.87 21.94 14.09
C PHE A 146 0.57 21.56 14.47
N GLY A 147 1.39 22.51 14.93
CA GLY A 147 2.78 22.22 15.32
C GLY A 147 3.75 22.04 14.15
N PHE A 148 3.43 22.52 12.96
CA PHE A 148 4.35 22.61 11.83
C PHE A 148 4.19 23.94 11.09
N SER A 149 5.24 24.35 10.38
CA SER A 149 5.20 25.41 9.37
C SER A 149 5.59 24.85 8.01
N VAL A 150 5.11 25.48 6.96
CA VAL A 150 5.43 25.11 5.57
C VAL A 150 6.41 26.13 5.00
N SER A 151 7.45 25.66 4.33
CA SER A 151 8.33 26.45 3.48
C SER A 151 8.33 25.90 2.06
N GLY A 152 8.68 26.72 1.08
CA GLY A 152 8.80 26.31 -0.32
C GLY A 152 9.46 27.42 -1.15
N PRO A 153 10.07 27.09 -2.30
CA PRO A 153 10.68 28.10 -3.16
C PRO A 153 9.65 29.09 -3.69
N GLU A 154 10.00 30.37 -3.73
CA GLU A 154 9.08 31.41 -4.20
C GLU A 154 8.72 31.20 -5.67
N GLY A 155 7.43 31.33 -5.99
CA GLY A 155 6.91 31.12 -7.36
C GLY A 155 6.78 29.66 -7.80
N VAL A 156 7.33 28.69 -7.06
CA VAL A 156 7.24 27.26 -7.38
C VAL A 156 5.98 26.67 -6.73
N LYS A 157 5.17 25.99 -7.54
CA LYS A 157 3.98 25.27 -7.07
C LYS A 157 4.34 23.85 -6.63
N GLY A 158 3.59 23.32 -5.68
CA GLY A 158 3.65 21.91 -5.31
C GLY A 158 4.87 21.44 -4.54
N THR A 159 5.80 22.35 -4.23
CA THR A 159 7.05 22.01 -3.53
C THR A 159 6.99 22.62 -2.14
N PHE A 160 6.70 21.78 -1.15
CA PHE A 160 6.45 22.21 0.23
C PHE A 160 7.22 21.33 1.21
N GLN A 161 8.08 21.94 2.01
CA GLN A 161 8.80 21.27 3.09
C GLN A 161 8.20 21.66 4.45
N LEU A 162 8.11 20.68 5.35
CA LEU A 162 7.53 20.87 6.68
C LEU A 162 8.64 21.05 7.71
N SER A 163 8.62 22.17 8.43
CA SER A 163 9.37 22.33 9.67
C SER A 163 8.46 21.96 10.83
N VAL A 164 8.77 20.87 11.51
CA VAL A 164 7.97 20.32 12.61
C VAL A 164 8.52 20.81 13.94
N ARG A 165 7.64 21.31 14.81
CA ARG A 165 8.01 21.73 16.16
C ARG A 165 8.08 20.49 17.05
N GLN A 166 9.21 20.29 17.71
CA GLN A 166 9.41 19.23 18.69
C GLN A 166 8.30 19.23 19.75
N ASP A 167 7.82 18.03 20.09
CA ASP A 167 6.72 17.77 21.00
C ASP A 167 5.39 18.44 20.61
N GLY A 168 5.28 19.00 19.40
CA GLY A 168 4.07 19.58 18.86
C GLY A 168 3.08 18.53 18.34
N PRO A 169 1.83 18.91 17.99
CA PRO A 169 0.86 17.96 17.47
C PRO A 169 1.33 17.16 16.25
N ALA A 170 2.03 17.80 15.30
CA ALA A 170 2.59 17.13 14.12
C ALA A 170 3.67 16.11 14.48
N ASP A 171 4.56 16.44 15.42
CA ASP A 171 5.63 15.55 15.89
C ASP A 171 5.02 14.30 16.57
N ARG A 172 4.06 14.51 17.46
CA ARG A 172 3.32 13.42 18.13
C ARG A 172 2.49 12.57 17.16
N ALA A 173 2.10 13.13 16.01
CA ALA A 173 1.42 12.42 14.93
C ALA A 173 2.39 11.73 13.95
N GLY A 174 3.70 11.75 14.21
CA GLY A 174 4.71 11.01 13.46
C GLY A 174 5.24 11.71 12.22
N VAL A 175 4.95 13.01 12.02
CA VAL A 175 5.44 13.78 10.88
C VAL A 175 6.95 13.96 11.01
N PRO A 176 7.75 13.44 10.07
CA PRO A 176 9.21 13.59 10.14
C PRO A 176 9.60 15.07 9.97
N PRO A 177 10.54 15.61 10.77
CA PRO A 177 11.02 16.97 10.55
C PRO A 177 11.74 17.08 9.20
N GLY A 178 11.47 18.17 8.47
CA GLY A 178 12.04 18.39 7.15
C GLY A 178 11.41 17.55 6.03
N SER A 179 10.30 16.86 6.29
CA SER A 179 9.60 16.06 5.27
C SER A 179 8.94 16.94 4.20
N TRP A 180 8.84 16.40 2.99
CA TRP A 180 8.07 16.96 1.89
C TRP A 180 6.57 16.63 2.05
N LEU A 181 5.72 17.63 1.85
CA LEU A 181 4.26 17.46 1.81
C LEU A 181 3.83 17.07 0.40
N LEU A 182 3.11 15.95 0.28
CA LEU A 182 2.66 15.39 -1.00
C LEU A 182 1.14 15.51 -1.18
N GLU A 183 0.38 15.30 -0.11
CA GLU A 183 -1.08 15.43 -0.09
C GLU A 183 -1.56 16.08 1.20
N LEU A 184 -2.66 16.84 1.10
CA LEU A 184 -3.40 17.42 2.23
C LEU A 184 -4.85 16.96 2.16
N ASN A 185 -5.28 16.16 3.13
CA ASN A 185 -6.62 15.57 3.21
C ASN A 185 -7.01 14.79 1.94
N GLY A 186 -6.08 14.00 1.39
CA GLY A 186 -6.27 13.24 0.15
C GLY A 186 -6.10 14.05 -1.14
N ASP A 187 -6.03 15.39 -1.07
CA ASP A 187 -5.77 16.23 -2.24
C ASP A 187 -4.26 16.36 -2.49
N SER A 188 -3.80 16.01 -3.70
CA SER A 188 -2.41 16.28 -4.10
C SER A 188 -2.10 17.78 -4.08
N VAL A 189 -0.97 18.14 -3.45
CA VAL A 189 -0.54 19.54 -3.35
C VAL A 189 0.25 20.02 -4.56
N ARG A 190 0.56 19.16 -5.55
CA ARG A 190 1.45 19.46 -6.68
C ARG A 190 1.10 20.70 -7.49
N SER A 191 -0.19 21.03 -7.57
CA SER A 191 -0.69 22.20 -8.30
C SER A 191 -0.89 23.43 -7.41
N TYR A 192 -0.67 23.31 -6.10
CA TYR A 192 -0.99 24.36 -5.13
C TYR A 192 0.13 25.41 -5.11
N SER A 193 -0.28 26.67 -5.05
CA SER A 193 0.56 27.78 -4.58
C SER A 193 0.59 27.83 -3.05
N HIS A 194 1.56 28.56 -2.50
CA HIS A 194 1.64 28.78 -1.05
C HIS A 194 0.33 29.38 -0.47
N ALA A 195 -0.30 30.31 -1.19
CA ALA A 195 -1.57 30.90 -0.78
C ALA A 195 -2.73 29.90 -0.83
N GLN A 196 -2.77 29.03 -1.84
CA GLN A 196 -3.80 27.98 -1.94
C GLN A 196 -3.68 26.96 -0.81
N LEU A 197 -2.45 26.51 -0.53
CA LEU A 197 -2.18 25.58 0.58
C LEU A 197 -2.57 26.20 1.92
N ALA A 198 -2.15 27.45 2.20
CA ALA A 198 -2.50 28.14 3.43
C ALA A 198 -4.02 28.30 3.60
N ARG A 199 -4.75 28.55 2.52
CA ARG A 199 -6.22 28.62 2.52
C ARG A 199 -6.85 27.26 2.85
N LYS A 200 -6.39 26.17 2.21
CA LYS A 200 -6.87 24.81 2.45
C LYS A 200 -6.60 24.36 3.89
N LEU A 201 -5.43 24.65 4.45
CA LEU A 201 -5.11 24.39 5.86
C LEU A 201 -6.04 25.13 6.82
N LYS A 202 -6.36 26.40 6.54
CA LYS A 202 -7.33 27.18 7.34
C LYS A 202 -8.75 26.61 7.25
N GLN A 203 -9.14 26.08 6.10
CA GLN A 203 -10.46 25.47 5.87
C GLN A 203 -10.59 24.08 6.50
N SER A 204 -9.49 23.40 6.80
CA SER A 204 -9.49 22.03 7.35
C SER A 204 -9.95 21.95 8.82
N GLY A 205 -10.28 23.08 9.46
CA GLY A 205 -10.79 23.09 10.83
C GLY A 205 -9.73 22.70 11.85
N SER A 206 -10.03 21.71 12.70
CA SER A 206 -9.16 21.28 13.80
C SER A 206 -8.28 20.07 13.47
N LYS A 207 -8.47 19.44 12.31
CA LYS A 207 -7.79 18.20 11.94
C LYS A 207 -7.27 18.26 10.52
N VAL A 208 -6.11 17.67 10.26
CA VAL A 208 -5.57 17.48 8.91
C VAL A 208 -4.95 16.10 8.80
N THR A 209 -5.03 15.50 7.62
CA THR A 209 -4.29 14.30 7.27
C THR A 209 -3.27 14.65 6.19
N LEU A 210 -2.00 14.35 6.42
CA LEU A 210 -0.91 14.67 5.51
C LEU A 210 -0.26 13.39 4.99
N LEU A 211 -0.08 13.29 3.67
CA LEU A 211 0.88 12.35 3.10
C LEU A 211 2.22 13.08 2.97
N VAL A 212 3.25 12.55 3.63
CA VAL A 212 4.58 13.16 3.68
C VAL A 212 5.67 12.16 3.30
N ALA A 213 6.78 12.64 2.76
CA ALA A 213 7.98 11.84 2.51
C ALA A 213 9.19 12.51 3.15
N SER A 214 10.04 11.75 3.83
CA SER A 214 11.37 12.26 4.24
C SER A 214 12.19 12.60 2.99
N SER A 215 13.27 13.36 3.13
CA SER A 215 14.14 13.70 1.98
C SER A 215 14.69 12.46 1.27
N SER A 216 15.04 11.41 2.01
CA SER A 216 15.54 10.15 1.41
C SER A 216 14.44 9.40 0.66
N VAL A 217 13.23 9.38 1.22
CA VAL A 217 12.07 8.73 0.58
C VAL A 217 11.68 9.51 -0.67
N GLU A 218 11.53 10.83 -0.60
CA GLU A 218 11.20 11.66 -1.77
C GLU A 218 12.23 11.48 -2.89
N GLU A 219 13.51 11.53 -2.56
CA GLU A 219 14.60 11.31 -3.52
C GLU A 219 14.53 9.92 -4.17
N PHE A 220 14.22 8.88 -3.39
CA PHE A 220 14.05 7.51 -3.90
C PHE A 220 12.97 7.44 -4.99
N TYR A 221 11.79 8.03 -4.76
CA TYR A 221 10.71 8.05 -5.75
C TYR A 221 11.05 8.95 -6.94
N ARG A 222 11.61 10.13 -6.68
CA ARG A 222 11.96 11.13 -7.70
C ARG A 222 12.98 10.60 -8.71
N LEU A 223 14.08 10.01 -8.24
CA LEU A 223 15.11 9.44 -9.10
C LEU A 223 14.62 8.26 -9.94
N ARG A 224 13.57 7.57 -9.49
CA ARG A 224 12.98 6.41 -10.18
C ARG A 224 11.72 6.77 -10.98
N GLY A 225 11.35 8.05 -11.04
CA GLY A 225 10.12 8.51 -11.71
C GLY A 225 8.83 7.90 -11.12
N LEU A 226 8.89 7.38 -9.89
CA LEU A 226 7.77 6.71 -9.25
C LEU A 226 6.81 7.74 -8.63
N GLN A 227 5.52 7.41 -8.69
CA GLN A 227 4.47 8.24 -8.12
C GLN A 227 4.14 7.74 -6.72
N VAL A 228 4.37 8.57 -5.71
CA VAL A 228 3.96 8.28 -4.35
C VAL A 228 2.43 8.32 -4.26
N THR A 229 1.84 7.31 -3.64
CA THR A 229 0.42 7.28 -3.28
C THR A 229 0.26 6.88 -1.82
N ALA A 230 -0.87 7.23 -1.20
CA ALA A 230 -1.15 6.86 0.18
C ALA A 230 -1.21 5.34 0.42
N THR A 231 -1.47 4.53 -0.62
CA THR A 231 -1.46 3.06 -0.52
C THR A 231 -0.08 2.48 -0.19
N LEU A 232 1.00 3.20 -0.50
CA LEU A 232 2.37 2.82 -0.19
C LEU A 232 2.83 3.35 1.18
N ALA A 233 1.97 4.08 1.88
CA ALA A 233 2.34 4.79 3.09
C ALA A 233 2.38 3.90 4.32
N ASP A 234 3.31 4.21 5.21
CA ASP A 234 3.27 3.74 6.58
C ASP A 234 2.11 4.41 7.32
N THR A 235 1.15 3.59 7.73
CA THR A 235 -0.06 3.97 8.46
C THR A 235 0.06 3.74 9.96
N SER A 236 1.23 3.34 10.48
CA SER A 236 1.43 2.97 11.89
C SER A 236 1.12 4.10 12.89
N TRP A 237 1.15 5.35 12.41
CA TRP A 237 0.91 6.59 13.18
C TRP A 237 -0.55 7.05 13.17
N LEU A 238 -1.43 6.37 12.44
CA LEU A 238 -2.85 6.70 12.43
C LEU A 238 -3.51 6.32 13.75
N PRO A 239 -4.53 7.09 14.18
CA PRO A 239 -5.17 6.92 15.49
C PRO A 239 -6.02 5.64 15.59
N PHE A 240 -6.48 5.09 14.46
CA PHE A 240 -7.33 3.91 14.42
C PHE A 240 -6.61 2.78 13.70
N LYS A 241 -6.59 1.61 14.32
CA LYS A 241 -5.95 0.41 13.79
C LYS A 241 -7.00 -0.68 13.60
N ALA A 242 -6.91 -1.36 12.46
CA ALA A 242 -7.68 -2.57 12.26
C ALA A 242 -7.25 -3.65 13.27
N ARG A 243 -8.17 -4.52 13.61
CA ARG A 243 -7.98 -5.62 14.57
C ARG A 243 -8.14 -6.93 13.83
N GLU A 244 -7.16 -7.80 13.99
CA GLU A 244 -7.22 -9.17 13.51
C GLU A 244 -7.81 -10.05 14.61
N LEU A 245 -8.94 -10.70 14.30
CA LEU A 245 -9.68 -11.55 15.21
C LEU A 245 -9.56 -12.99 14.72
N HIS A 246 -8.96 -13.84 15.54
CA HIS A 246 -8.92 -15.28 15.30
C HIS A 246 -9.94 -15.96 16.18
N MET A 247 -10.83 -16.76 15.58
CA MET A 247 -11.86 -17.48 16.33
C MET A 247 -12.06 -18.88 15.78
N VAL A 248 -12.26 -19.81 16.72
CA VAL A 248 -12.60 -21.21 16.45
C VAL A 248 -14.08 -21.39 16.77
N LYS A 249 -14.79 -22.08 15.89
CA LYS A 249 -16.23 -22.28 15.95
C LYS A 249 -16.57 -23.16 17.14
N GLY A 250 -17.45 -22.65 18.02
CA GLY A 250 -18.01 -23.43 19.12
C GLY A 250 -19.19 -24.31 18.67
N PRO A 251 -19.76 -25.09 19.60
CA PRO A 251 -20.98 -25.88 19.34
C PRO A 251 -22.15 -24.99 18.90
N ASP A 252 -22.21 -23.76 19.42
CA ASP A 252 -23.24 -22.76 19.11
C ASP A 252 -22.82 -21.80 17.97
N GLY A 253 -21.74 -22.14 17.24
CA GLY A 253 -21.18 -21.30 16.19
C GLY A 253 -20.16 -20.28 16.71
N TYR A 254 -20.06 -19.14 16.03
CA TYR A 254 -19.12 -18.07 16.40
C TYR A 254 -19.73 -17.04 17.36
N GLY A 255 -21.06 -16.89 17.39
CA GLY A 255 -21.76 -15.94 18.26
C GLY A 255 -21.80 -14.49 17.76
N PHE A 256 -22.09 -14.31 16.47
CA PHE A 256 -22.33 -12.98 15.87
C PHE A 256 -23.27 -13.10 14.66
N LEU A 257 -23.88 -11.99 14.28
CA LEU A 257 -24.61 -11.81 13.02
C LEU A 257 -23.82 -10.91 12.07
N LEU A 258 -23.86 -11.23 10.77
CA LEU A 258 -23.33 -10.36 9.72
C LEU A 258 -24.50 -9.62 9.08
N LYS A 259 -24.39 -8.29 8.97
CA LYS A 259 -25.39 -7.43 8.36
C LYS A 259 -24.78 -6.62 7.23
N GLU A 260 -25.45 -6.55 6.10
CA GLU A 260 -25.13 -5.57 5.06
C GLU A 260 -25.81 -4.23 5.40
N ASP A 261 -25.04 -3.15 5.39
CA ASP A 261 -25.54 -1.79 5.67
C ASP A 261 -24.84 -0.74 4.81
N ASP A 262 -25.43 0.44 4.70
CA ASP A 262 -24.88 1.54 3.90
C ASP A 262 -23.67 2.19 4.59
N CYS A 263 -22.58 2.38 3.84
CA CYS A 263 -21.43 3.16 4.28
C CYS A 263 -21.68 4.66 4.11
N SER A 264 -21.18 5.48 5.03
CA SER A 264 -21.34 6.95 5.03
C SER A 264 -20.78 7.62 3.76
N SER A 265 -19.81 6.98 3.11
CA SER A 265 -19.16 7.40 1.86
C SER A 265 -19.92 7.00 0.58
N GLY A 266 -21.03 6.28 0.71
CA GLY A 266 -21.71 5.61 -0.40
C GLY A 266 -21.15 4.19 -0.65
N GLY A 267 -22.05 3.26 -1.01
CA GLY A 267 -21.75 1.82 -1.11
C GLY A 267 -22.29 1.02 0.08
N THR A 268 -22.32 -0.31 -0.03
CA THR A 268 -22.71 -1.21 1.06
C THR A 268 -21.49 -1.88 1.67
N GLY A 269 -21.48 -2.03 3.00
CA GLY A 269 -20.44 -2.67 3.78
C GLY A 269 -21.01 -3.83 4.61
N GLN A 270 -20.12 -4.70 5.11
CA GLN A 270 -20.49 -5.85 5.93
C GLN A 270 -20.11 -5.55 7.40
N PHE A 271 -21.11 -5.52 8.28
CA PHE A 271 -20.98 -5.13 9.67
C PHE A 271 -21.33 -6.29 10.60
N LEU A 272 -20.62 -6.34 11.72
CA LEU A 272 -20.81 -7.35 12.76
C LEU A 272 -21.82 -6.82 13.79
N TRP A 273 -22.84 -7.62 14.07
CA TRP A 273 -23.95 -7.26 14.95
C TRP A 273 -24.29 -8.40 15.91
N ASP A 274 -25.02 -8.09 16.98
CA ASP A 274 -25.54 -9.08 17.95
C ASP A 274 -24.46 -10.06 18.42
N VAL A 275 -23.39 -9.52 19.03
CA VAL A 275 -22.27 -10.31 19.52
C VAL A 275 -22.67 -10.98 20.84
N ASP A 276 -22.77 -12.31 20.82
CA ASP A 276 -23.23 -13.11 21.94
C ASP A 276 -22.16 -13.18 23.06
N ALA A 277 -22.59 -12.88 24.28
CA ALA A 277 -21.71 -12.90 25.45
C ALA A 277 -21.13 -14.31 25.71
N GLY A 278 -19.82 -14.37 25.89
CA GLY A 278 -19.08 -15.60 26.19
C GLY A 278 -18.83 -16.50 24.97
N LEU A 279 -19.30 -16.15 23.77
CA LEU A 279 -19.04 -16.91 22.54
C LEU A 279 -17.72 -16.51 21.87
N PRO A 280 -17.20 -17.33 20.92
CA PRO A 280 -15.87 -17.12 20.34
C PRO A 280 -15.62 -15.74 19.74
N ALA A 281 -16.64 -15.10 19.16
CA ALA A 281 -16.55 -13.75 18.62
C ALA A 281 -16.20 -12.71 19.69
N GLU A 282 -16.93 -12.65 20.80
CA GLU A 282 -16.65 -11.73 21.91
C GLU A 282 -15.26 -12.02 22.52
N GLN A 283 -14.93 -13.30 22.71
CA GLN A 283 -13.64 -13.73 23.26
C GLN A 283 -12.45 -13.32 22.38
N ALA A 284 -12.63 -13.32 21.05
CA ALA A 284 -11.64 -12.83 20.11
C ALA A 284 -11.52 -11.29 20.13
N GLY A 285 -12.42 -10.58 20.82
CA GLY A 285 -12.46 -9.13 20.95
C GLY A 285 -13.37 -8.45 19.95
N MET A 286 -14.29 -9.17 19.29
CA MET A 286 -15.29 -8.57 18.40
C MET A 286 -16.19 -7.60 19.16
N LYS A 287 -16.56 -6.49 18.52
CA LYS A 287 -17.51 -5.51 19.07
C LYS A 287 -18.65 -5.29 18.10
N GLU A 288 -19.84 -5.02 18.65
CA GLU A 288 -21.00 -4.63 17.86
C GLU A 288 -20.69 -3.35 17.06
N GLY A 289 -21.05 -3.36 15.77
CA GLY A 289 -20.81 -2.28 14.83
C GLY A 289 -19.45 -2.32 14.12
N ASP A 290 -18.58 -3.28 14.45
CA ASP A 290 -17.32 -3.46 13.72
C ASP A 290 -17.59 -3.72 12.24
N ARG A 291 -16.91 -3.01 11.34
CA ARG A 291 -16.94 -3.29 9.90
C ARG A 291 -15.90 -4.35 9.57
N LEU A 292 -16.31 -5.35 8.80
CA LEU A 292 -15.44 -6.39 8.26
C LEU A 292 -14.69 -5.86 7.02
N LEU A 293 -13.36 -5.99 7.03
CA LEU A 293 -12.47 -5.55 5.95
C LEU A 293 -11.94 -6.73 5.13
N ALA A 294 -11.63 -7.84 5.81
CA ALA A 294 -11.07 -9.02 5.18
C ALA A 294 -11.38 -10.30 5.96
N VAL A 295 -11.43 -11.41 5.25
CA VAL A 295 -11.65 -12.76 5.81
C VAL A 295 -10.54 -13.68 5.33
N ASN A 296 -9.89 -14.36 6.26
CA ASN A 296 -8.79 -15.31 6.02
C ASN A 296 -7.65 -14.71 5.16
N GLY A 297 -7.35 -13.42 5.36
CA GLY A 297 -6.32 -12.69 4.63
C GLY A 297 -6.71 -12.21 3.24
N GLU A 298 -7.98 -12.35 2.84
CA GLU A 298 -8.50 -11.81 1.59
C GLU A 298 -9.45 -10.65 1.85
N SER A 299 -9.23 -9.52 1.15
CA SER A 299 -10.16 -8.38 1.17
C SER A 299 -11.55 -8.82 0.75
N ILE A 300 -12.57 -8.27 1.42
CA ILE A 300 -13.97 -8.45 1.03
C ILE A 300 -14.53 -7.26 0.25
N GLU A 301 -13.68 -6.29 -0.11
CA GLU A 301 -14.06 -5.16 -0.93
C GLU A 301 -14.65 -5.62 -2.28
N GLY A 302 -15.81 -5.05 -2.65
CA GLY A 302 -16.52 -5.39 -3.88
C GLY A 302 -17.30 -6.72 -3.85
N LEU A 303 -17.25 -7.47 -2.74
CA LEU A 303 -18.08 -8.66 -2.57
C LEU A 303 -19.47 -8.33 -2.08
N ASP A 304 -20.45 -9.10 -2.53
CA ASP A 304 -21.79 -9.08 -1.94
C ASP A 304 -21.83 -9.82 -0.59
N HIS A 305 -22.96 -9.70 0.11
CA HIS A 305 -23.17 -10.36 1.40
C HIS A 305 -23.01 -11.89 1.32
N GLN A 306 -23.55 -12.53 0.29
CA GLN A 306 -23.51 -13.99 0.16
C GLN A 306 -22.07 -14.48 -0.09
N GLN A 307 -21.33 -13.81 -0.95
CA GLN A 307 -19.92 -14.08 -1.23
C GLN A 307 -19.05 -13.91 0.02
N THR A 308 -19.34 -12.90 0.84
CA THR A 308 -18.67 -12.69 2.12
C THR A 308 -18.96 -13.84 3.09
N VAL A 309 -20.22 -14.25 3.23
CA VAL A 309 -20.60 -15.38 4.08
C VAL A 309 -19.94 -16.69 3.62
N LEU A 310 -19.84 -16.92 2.31
CA LEU A 310 -19.13 -18.07 1.76
C LEU A 310 -17.64 -18.07 2.14
N ARG A 311 -16.98 -16.91 2.13
CA ARG A 311 -15.58 -16.79 2.59
C ARG A 311 -15.41 -17.08 4.08
N ILE A 312 -16.34 -16.63 4.92
CA ILE A 312 -16.32 -16.92 6.36
C ILE A 312 -16.45 -18.43 6.59
N ARG A 313 -17.34 -19.09 5.84
CA ARG A 313 -17.60 -20.53 5.95
C ARG A 313 -16.63 -21.41 5.16
N ALA A 314 -15.64 -20.83 4.49
CA ALA A 314 -14.70 -21.59 3.66
C ALA A 314 -13.82 -22.56 4.47
N ARG A 315 -13.64 -22.28 5.76
CA ARG A 315 -12.99 -23.17 6.73
C ARG A 315 -14.05 -23.60 7.75
N ASP A 316 -14.18 -24.90 7.98
CA ASP A 316 -15.31 -25.46 8.73
C ASP A 316 -15.32 -25.07 10.22
N ASP A 317 -14.14 -24.87 10.81
CA ASP A 317 -13.94 -24.73 12.25
C ASP A 317 -13.23 -23.44 12.69
N GLN A 318 -12.63 -22.67 11.79
CA GLN A 318 -11.86 -21.48 12.18
C GLN A 318 -11.92 -20.36 11.14
N VAL A 319 -11.91 -19.12 11.62
CA VAL A 319 -11.87 -17.94 10.75
C VAL A 319 -10.99 -16.86 11.34
N THR A 320 -10.23 -16.20 10.48
CA THR A 320 -9.52 -14.96 10.79
C THR A 320 -10.26 -13.81 10.13
N MET A 321 -10.60 -12.77 10.88
CA MET A 321 -11.27 -11.57 10.37
C MET A 321 -10.44 -10.34 10.65
N LEU A 322 -10.30 -9.46 9.66
CA LEU A 322 -9.79 -8.11 9.88
C LEU A 322 -10.97 -7.17 9.99
N VAL A 323 -11.07 -6.47 11.12
CA VAL A 323 -12.19 -5.57 11.41
C VAL A 323 -11.70 -4.17 11.79
N ILE A 324 -12.55 -3.17 11.60
CA ILE A 324 -12.33 -1.81 12.08
C ILE A 324 -13.54 -1.35 12.88
N ASP A 325 -13.30 -0.63 13.98
CA ASP A 325 -14.39 -0.09 14.79
C ASP A 325 -15.12 1.06 14.06
N PRO A 326 -16.36 1.43 14.47
CA PRO A 326 -17.13 2.47 13.81
C PRO A 326 -16.42 3.83 13.71
N ALA A 327 -15.62 4.19 14.72
CA ALA A 327 -14.90 5.47 14.74
C ALA A 327 -13.74 5.46 13.73
N GLY A 328 -13.03 4.33 13.63
CA GLY A 328 -12.01 4.09 12.63
C GLY A 328 -12.57 4.02 11.22
N ASP A 329 -13.69 3.33 11.03
CA ASP A 329 -14.37 3.25 9.74
C ASP A 329 -14.75 4.64 9.21
N GLN A 330 -15.42 5.43 10.06
CA GLN A 330 -15.76 6.82 9.73
C GLN A 330 -14.51 7.65 9.44
N PHE A 331 -13.42 7.44 10.19
CA PHE A 331 -12.16 8.11 9.94
C PHE A 331 -11.62 7.80 8.54
N TYR A 332 -11.44 6.52 8.18
CA TYR A 332 -10.87 6.10 6.89
C TYR A 332 -11.76 6.51 5.70
N GLN A 333 -13.09 6.45 5.85
CA GLN A 333 -14.03 6.98 4.87
C GLN A 333 -13.89 8.50 4.67
N SER A 334 -13.69 9.26 5.75
CA SER A 334 -13.62 10.73 5.69
C SER A 334 -12.34 11.27 5.06
N VAL A 335 -11.25 10.50 5.09
CA VAL A 335 -9.95 10.90 4.54
C VAL A 335 -9.77 10.48 3.08
N GLY A 336 -10.74 9.78 2.49
CA GLY A 336 -10.72 9.36 1.09
C GLY A 336 -9.65 8.32 0.76
N PHE A 337 -9.13 7.63 1.77
CA PHE A 337 -8.14 6.57 1.59
C PHE A 337 -8.83 5.20 1.61
N GLY A 338 -8.28 4.25 0.86
CA GLY A 338 -8.70 2.85 0.95
C GLY A 338 -8.53 2.31 2.37
N ASP A 339 -9.26 1.26 2.68
CA ASP A 339 -9.27 0.62 4.00
C ASP A 339 -7.85 0.32 4.48
N PRO A 340 -7.58 0.39 5.81
CA PRO A 340 -6.26 0.09 6.34
C PRO A 340 -5.84 -1.30 5.88
N ALA A 341 -4.86 -1.35 4.97
CA ALA A 341 -4.28 -2.60 4.49
C ALA A 341 -3.67 -3.37 5.66
N TRP A 342 -3.50 -4.68 5.48
CA TRP A 342 -2.81 -5.59 6.39
C TRP A 342 -1.34 -5.15 6.61
N SER A 343 -1.11 -4.12 7.41
CA SER A 343 0.21 -3.58 7.72
C SER A 343 0.60 -3.93 9.16
N HIS A 344 0.98 -5.20 9.35
CA HIS A 344 1.79 -5.61 10.49
C HIS A 344 3.22 -6.00 10.05
N PRO A 345 4.24 -5.65 10.86
CA PRO A 345 5.66 -5.90 10.58
C PRO A 345 5.97 -7.38 10.44
#